data_AF-A0A0D2SZY3-F1
#
_entry.id   AF-A0A0D2SZY3-F1
#
_cell.length_a   1.000
_cell.length_b   1.000
_cell.length_c   1.000
_cell.angle_alpha   90.00
_cell.angle_beta   90.00
_cell.angle_gamma   90.00
#
_symmetry.space_group_name_H-M   'P 1'
#
loop_
_entity.id
_entity.type
_entity.pdbx_description
1 polymer ?
#
loop_
_entity_poly.entity_id
_entity_poly.type
_entity_poly.pdbx_seq_one_letter_code
_entity_poly.pdbx_strand_id
1 'polypeptide(L)'
;LLDGSLRLLDLCSTAKDIMLQTKESASKLQSALRRRKIGEAEIASEVRKYMSSRKVAKKTIHKALGNLKVIQRKNTVSPSETVSMLKKIEAVTCSMFEDLLSLISGPKPGSWLSVSKLLHQRRIACEDAGRNVNEFEKVDVALKSFGITKSEIINLEMQNQLKDLELFIQDLEDGLECLFRCMIKARVSLLNILTL
;
A
#
# COMPACT_ATOMS: atom_id res chain seq x y z
N LEU A 1 -20.74 4.68 -12.96
CA LEU A 1 -19.69 5.05 -13.93
C LEU A 1 -18.96 6.32 -13.49
N LEU A 2 -19.57 7.51 -13.59
CA LEU A 2 -18.90 8.76 -13.15
C LEU A 2 -18.62 8.82 -11.64
N ASP A 3 -19.57 8.38 -10.81
CA ASP A 3 -19.31 8.26 -9.36
C ASP A 3 -18.19 7.24 -9.08
N GLY A 4 -18.23 6.09 -9.76
CA GLY A 4 -17.21 5.03 -9.67
C GLY A 4 -15.80 5.53 -9.99
N SER A 5 -15.64 6.24 -11.12
CA SER A 5 -14.33 6.78 -11.51
C SER A 5 -13.83 7.88 -10.57
N LEU A 6 -14.72 8.66 -9.95
CA LEU A 6 -14.32 9.66 -8.94
C LEU A 6 -13.70 8.97 -7.72
N ARG A 7 -14.32 7.89 -7.28
CA ARG A 7 -13.90 7.17 -6.08
C ARG A 7 -12.61 6.39 -6.29
N LEU A 8 -12.37 5.89 -7.50
CA LEU A 8 -11.08 5.35 -7.89
C LEU A 8 -9.98 6.41 -7.83
N LEU A 9 -10.27 7.65 -8.25
CA LEU A 9 -9.33 8.77 -8.11
C LEU A 9 -9.07 9.09 -6.64
N ASP A 10 -10.11 9.15 -5.80
CA ASP A 10 -9.95 9.38 -4.35
C ASP A 10 -9.09 8.29 -3.68
N LEU A 11 -9.27 7.04 -4.09
CA LEU A 11 -8.48 5.91 -3.62
C LEU A 11 -7.01 6.02 -4.05
N CYS A 12 -6.79 6.43 -5.29
CA CYS A 12 -5.46 6.68 -5.83
C CYS A 12 -4.74 7.81 -5.07
N SER A 13 -5.44 8.92 -4.82
CA SER A 13 -4.92 10.03 -4.01
C SER A 13 -4.58 9.56 -2.60
N THR A 14 -5.46 8.80 -1.97
CA THR A 14 -5.23 8.22 -0.63
C THR A 14 -3.97 7.34 -0.62
N ALA A 15 -3.80 6.48 -1.64
CA ALA A 15 -2.62 5.63 -1.76
C ALA A 15 -1.34 6.47 -1.86
N LYS A 16 -1.32 7.49 -2.73
CA LYS A 16 -0.19 8.41 -2.89
C LYS A 16 0.15 9.14 -1.58
N ASP A 17 -0.84 9.64 -0.86
CA ASP A 17 -0.62 10.33 0.42
C ASP A 17 0.03 9.40 1.46
N ILE A 18 -0.41 8.13 1.51
CA ILE A 18 0.19 7.12 2.39
C ILE A 18 1.65 6.83 2.00
N MET A 19 1.94 6.73 0.69
CA MET A 19 3.30 6.50 0.18
C MET A 19 4.22 7.64 0.59
N LEU A 20 3.79 8.88 0.32
CA LEU A 20 4.52 10.10 0.64
C LEU A 20 4.84 10.20 2.13
N GLN A 21 3.83 9.99 2.99
CA GLN A 21 4.01 10.02 4.45
C GLN A 21 4.96 8.91 4.93
N THR A 22 4.87 7.72 4.35
CA THR A 22 5.74 6.61 4.75
C THR A 22 7.19 6.89 4.33
N LYS A 23 7.40 7.39 3.11
CA LYS A 23 8.71 7.80 2.59
C LYS A 23 9.34 8.89 3.46
N GLU A 24 8.60 9.95 3.76
CA GLU A 24 9.10 11.06 4.59
C GLU A 24 9.55 10.55 5.97
N SER A 25 8.76 9.67 6.60
CA SER A 25 9.13 9.08 7.89
C SER A 25 10.33 8.13 7.80
N ALA A 26 10.46 7.37 6.71
CA ALA A 26 11.60 6.49 6.46
C ALA A 26 12.89 7.32 6.29
N SER A 27 12.84 8.40 5.51
CA SER A 27 13.99 9.28 5.25
C SER A 27 14.45 10.02 6.50
N LYS A 28 13.52 10.47 7.36
CA LYS A 28 13.86 11.08 8.66
C LYS A 28 14.60 10.09 9.55
N LEU A 29 14.11 8.85 9.62
CA LEU A 29 14.75 7.77 10.39
C LEU A 29 16.12 7.39 9.82
N GLN A 30 16.23 7.20 8.51
CA GLN A 30 17.49 6.91 7.82
C GLN A 30 18.52 8.02 8.05
N SER A 31 18.10 9.29 7.99
CA SER A 31 18.94 10.45 8.29
C SER A 31 19.41 10.47 9.75
N ALA A 32 18.55 10.09 10.70
CA ALA A 32 18.94 9.98 12.10
C ALA A 32 19.99 8.88 12.33
N LEU A 33 19.87 7.74 11.65
CA LEU A 33 20.83 6.64 11.75
C LEU A 33 22.22 6.99 11.18
N ARG A 34 22.29 7.80 10.11
CA ARG A 34 23.54 8.22 9.48
C ARG A 34 24.33 9.25 10.30
N ARG A 35 23.66 10.01 11.16
CA ARG A 35 24.28 11.10 11.93
C ARG A 35 25.05 10.55 13.13
N ARG A 36 26.36 10.35 12.95
CA ARG A 36 27.34 9.79 13.93
C ARG A 36 27.35 10.42 15.34
N LYS A 37 26.81 11.63 15.54
CA LYS A 37 26.81 12.37 16.82
C LYS A 37 25.48 12.34 17.57
N ILE A 38 24.46 11.67 17.03
CA ILE A 38 23.12 11.71 17.61
C ILE A 38 22.97 10.73 18.77
N GLY A 39 22.45 11.25 19.88
CA GLY A 39 22.15 10.46 21.08
C GLY A 39 21.05 9.42 20.81
N GLU A 40 21.13 8.30 21.51
CA GLU A 40 20.22 7.16 21.33
C GLU A 40 18.74 7.53 21.49
N ALA A 41 18.46 8.52 22.35
CA ALA A 41 17.13 9.05 22.59
C ALA A 41 16.46 9.63 21.32
N GLU A 42 17.22 10.30 20.46
CA GLU A 42 16.68 10.87 19.21
C GLU A 42 16.41 9.78 18.17
N ILE A 43 17.31 8.81 18.00
CA ILE A 43 17.07 7.65 17.13
C ILE A 43 15.82 6.90 17.59
N ALA A 44 15.72 6.63 18.90
CA ALA A 44 14.52 5.99 19.46
C ALA A 44 13.26 6.83 19.24
N SER A 45 13.36 8.17 19.24
CA SER A 45 12.25 9.05 18.92
C SER A 45 11.82 8.95 17.45
N GLU A 46 12.76 8.90 16.50
CA GLU A 46 12.45 8.74 15.08
C GLU A 46 11.88 7.36 14.76
N VAL A 47 12.38 6.31 15.41
CA VAL A 47 11.78 4.96 15.35
C VAL A 47 10.32 5.00 15.81
N ARG A 48 10.02 5.65 16.94
CA ARG A 48 8.63 5.79 17.42
C ARG A 48 7.76 6.58 16.46
N LYS A 49 8.28 7.66 15.84
CA LYS A 49 7.56 8.45 14.83
C LYS A 49 7.24 7.62 13.59
N TYR A 50 8.22 6.89 13.05
CA TYR A 50 8.01 5.96 11.93
C TYR A 50 6.94 4.91 12.27
N MET A 51 7.06 4.22 13.40
CA MET A 51 6.10 3.18 13.81
C MET A 51 4.69 3.74 14.00
N SER A 52 4.56 4.97 14.50
CA SER A 52 3.28 5.65 14.64
C SER A 52 2.68 6.02 13.29
N SER A 53 3.49 6.58 12.38
CA SER A 53 3.11 6.87 10.99
C SER A 53 2.61 5.60 10.28
N ARG A 54 3.39 4.51 10.36
CA ARG A 54 3.01 3.19 9.83
C ARG A 54 1.70 2.68 10.39
N LYS A 55 1.45 2.83 11.68
CA LYS A 55 0.19 2.43 12.32
C LYS A 55 -1.00 3.23 11.77
N VAL A 56 -0.83 4.53 11.56
CA VAL A 56 -1.86 5.39 10.95
C VAL A 56 -2.10 4.99 9.50
N ALA A 57 -1.05 4.83 8.69
CA ALA A 57 -1.14 4.36 7.31
C ALA A 57 -1.93 3.05 7.21
N LYS A 58 -1.59 2.04 8.01
CA LYS A 58 -2.33 0.76 8.05
C LYS A 58 -3.81 0.97 8.38
N LYS A 59 -4.15 1.80 9.37
CA LYS A 59 -5.56 2.09 9.70
C LYS A 59 -6.29 2.76 8.54
N THR A 60 -5.67 3.74 7.89
CA THR A 60 -6.24 4.44 6.73
C THR A 60 -6.49 3.47 5.58
N ILE A 61 -5.52 2.60 5.28
CA ILE A 61 -5.66 1.53 4.28
C ILE A 61 -6.85 0.62 4.60
N HIS A 62 -6.94 0.15 5.84
CA HIS A 62 -8.03 -0.73 6.25
C HIS A 62 -9.39 -0.08 6.10
N LYS A 63 -9.50 1.22 6.40
CA LYS A 63 -10.72 2.00 6.17
C LYS A 63 -11.03 2.11 4.68
N ALA A 64 -10.04 2.41 3.86
CA ALA A 64 -10.20 2.51 2.40
C ALA A 64 -10.65 1.17 1.77
N LEU A 65 -10.03 0.06 2.16
CA LEU A 65 -10.42 -1.29 1.74
C LEU A 65 -11.82 -1.68 2.21
N GLY A 66 -12.18 -1.30 3.45
CA GLY A 66 -13.54 -1.50 3.97
C GLY A 66 -14.58 -0.78 3.12
N ASN A 67 -14.30 0.47 2.75
CA ASN A 67 -15.16 1.24 1.86
C ASN A 67 -15.24 0.58 0.49
N LEU A 68 -14.12 0.14 -0.10
CA LEU A 68 -14.06 -0.48 -1.42
C LEU A 68 -14.96 -1.72 -1.56
N LYS A 69 -14.98 -2.59 -0.54
CA LYS A 69 -15.80 -3.82 -0.55
C LYS A 69 -17.31 -3.56 -0.50
N VAL A 70 -17.74 -2.47 0.13
CA VAL A 70 -19.16 -2.06 0.13
C VAL A 70 -19.62 -1.66 -1.27
N ILE A 71 -18.68 -1.25 -2.13
CA ILE A 71 -18.95 -0.64 -3.43
C ILE A 71 -19.11 -1.70 -4.51
N GLN A 72 -18.22 -2.68 -4.54
CA GLN A 72 -18.28 -3.79 -5.50
C GLN A 72 -19.60 -4.58 -5.42
N ARG A 73 -20.27 -4.59 -4.25
CA ARG A 73 -21.55 -5.27 -4.04
C ARG A 73 -22.75 -4.60 -4.72
N LYS A 74 -22.63 -3.34 -5.18
CA LYS A 74 -23.73 -2.59 -5.82
C LYS A 74 -23.76 -2.72 -7.36
N ASN A 75 -22.99 -3.64 -7.94
CA ASN A 75 -22.94 -3.81 -9.39
C ASN A 75 -24.24 -4.43 -9.94
N THR A 76 -25.15 -3.56 -10.40
CA THR A 76 -26.32 -3.93 -11.18
C THR A 76 -25.95 -4.28 -12.62
N VAL A 77 -26.60 -5.30 -13.20
CA VAL A 77 -26.47 -5.62 -14.64
C VAL A 77 -27.00 -4.44 -15.45
N SER A 78 -26.20 -3.93 -16.38
CA SER A 78 -26.64 -2.90 -17.33
C SER A 78 -26.97 -3.57 -18.68
N PRO A 79 -28.06 -3.15 -19.36
CA PRO A 79 -28.40 -3.67 -20.68
C PRO A 79 -27.45 -3.20 -21.79
N SER A 80 -26.62 -2.17 -21.53
CA SER A 80 -25.65 -1.65 -22.49
C SER A 80 -24.31 -2.39 -22.39
N GLU A 81 -23.84 -2.93 -23.52
CA GLU A 81 -22.56 -3.65 -23.61
C GLU A 81 -21.37 -2.74 -23.22
N THR A 82 -21.39 -1.48 -23.65
CA THR A 82 -20.33 -0.51 -23.31
C THR A 82 -20.32 -0.19 -21.82
N VAL A 83 -21.49 0.00 -21.19
CA VAL A 83 -21.60 0.21 -19.74
C VAL A 83 -21.13 -1.03 -18.96
N SER A 84 -21.45 -2.22 -19.44
CA SER A 84 -20.97 -3.50 -18.89
C SER A 84 -19.44 -3.60 -18.93
N MET A 85 -18.81 -3.28 -20.07
CA MET A 85 -17.34 -3.27 -20.19
C MET A 85 -16.70 -2.26 -19.24
N LEU A 86 -17.25 -1.04 -19.14
CA LEU A 86 -16.74 -0.02 -18.22
C LEU A 86 -16.83 -0.47 -16.74
N LYS A 87 -17.90 -1.15 -16.35
CA LYS A 87 -18.02 -1.74 -14.99
C LYS A 87 -16.99 -2.84 -14.73
N LYS A 88 -16.64 -3.63 -15.75
CA LYS A 88 -15.56 -4.63 -15.63
C LYS A 88 -14.20 -3.97 -15.43
N ILE A 89 -13.90 -2.91 -16.20
CA ILE A 89 -12.68 -2.11 -16.03
C ILE A 89 -12.62 -1.52 -14.62
N GLU A 90 -13.72 -0.91 -14.15
CA GLU A 90 -13.83 -0.37 -12.80
C GLU A 90 -13.53 -1.45 -11.73
N ALA A 91 -14.08 -2.66 -11.89
CA ALA A 91 -13.84 -3.77 -10.97
C ALA A 91 -12.38 -4.26 -10.99
N VAL A 92 -11.76 -4.36 -12.17
CA VAL A 92 -10.34 -4.72 -12.29
C VAL A 92 -9.46 -3.68 -11.61
N THR A 93 -9.71 -2.39 -11.87
CA THR A 93 -8.97 -1.30 -11.21
C THR A 93 -9.17 -1.32 -9.69
N CYS A 94 -10.38 -1.61 -9.20
CA CYS A 94 -10.61 -1.81 -7.76
C CYS A 94 -9.75 -2.94 -7.19
N SER A 95 -9.71 -4.10 -7.86
CA SER A 95 -8.88 -5.24 -7.43
C SER A 95 -7.40 -4.87 -7.37
N MET A 96 -6.89 -4.14 -8.37
CA MET A 96 -5.50 -3.66 -8.37
C MET A 96 -5.20 -2.76 -7.17
N PHE A 97 -6.12 -1.87 -6.80
CA PHE A 97 -5.97 -1.07 -5.59
C PHE A 97 -6.07 -1.91 -4.31
N GLU A 98 -6.90 -2.95 -4.28
CA GLU A 98 -6.95 -3.88 -3.15
C GLU A 98 -5.60 -4.56 -2.92
N ASP A 99 -4.98 -5.04 -4.00
CA ASP A 99 -3.68 -5.69 -3.95
C ASP A 99 -2.57 -4.72 -3.52
N LEU A 100 -2.52 -3.53 -4.14
CA LEU A 100 -1.55 -2.49 -3.80
C LEU A 100 -1.66 -2.04 -2.33
N LEU A 101 -2.87 -1.75 -1.86
CA LEU A 101 -3.07 -1.31 -0.49
C LEU A 101 -2.78 -2.44 0.52
N SER A 102 -3.11 -3.68 0.17
CA SER A 102 -2.77 -4.86 0.97
C SER A 102 -1.25 -5.06 1.07
N LEU A 103 -0.53 -4.84 -0.03
CA LEU A 103 0.94 -4.86 -0.07
C LEU A 103 1.54 -3.84 0.92
N ILE A 104 1.06 -2.58 0.88
CA ILE A 104 1.56 -1.50 1.75
C ILE A 104 1.23 -1.74 3.24
N SER A 105 0.04 -2.27 3.51
CA SER A 105 -0.39 -2.53 4.90
C SER A 105 0.35 -3.72 5.52
N GLY A 106 0.85 -4.64 4.70
CA GLY A 106 1.29 -5.95 5.14
C GLY A 106 0.13 -6.82 5.65
N PRO A 107 0.40 -8.11 5.96
CA PRO A 107 -0.62 -9.02 6.47
C PRO A 107 -1.23 -8.48 7.77
N LYS A 108 -2.54 -8.66 7.92
CA LYS A 108 -3.26 -8.33 9.16
C LYS A 108 -2.72 -9.17 10.32
N PRO A 109 -2.36 -8.57 11.48
CA PRO A 109 -2.15 -9.33 12.70
C PRO A 109 -3.49 -9.98 13.08
N GLY A 110 -3.56 -11.31 13.02
CA GLY A 110 -4.77 -12.11 13.25
C GLY A 110 -5.45 -12.68 12.00
N SER A 111 -4.94 -12.41 10.78
CA SER A 111 -5.45 -13.00 9.53
C SER A 111 -4.73 -14.29 9.14
N TRP A 112 -4.37 -15.13 10.12
CA TRP A 112 -4.06 -16.54 9.84
C TRP A 112 -5.34 -17.37 9.58
N LEU A 113 -6.53 -16.83 9.86
CA LEU A 113 -7.82 -17.54 9.75
C LEU A 113 -8.75 -17.02 8.65
N SER A 114 -8.24 -16.33 7.62
CA SER A 114 -9.08 -15.90 6.49
C SER A 114 -8.42 -16.13 5.14
N VAL A 115 -7.83 -17.30 4.97
CA VAL A 115 -7.60 -17.91 3.66
C VAL A 115 -8.57 -19.08 3.52
N SER A 116 -9.83 -18.79 3.23
CA SER A 116 -10.74 -19.80 2.68
C SER A 116 -11.84 -19.12 1.87
N LYS A 117 -11.61 -19.02 0.54
CA LYS A 117 -12.60 -19.15 -0.56
C LYS A 117 -12.08 -18.61 -1.90
N LEU A 118 -10.82 -18.88 -2.23
CA LEU A 118 -10.36 -18.90 -3.62
C LEU A 118 -9.56 -20.19 -3.83
N LEU A 119 -10.31 -21.30 -3.89
CA LEU A 119 -9.88 -22.55 -4.54
C LEU A 119 -10.09 -22.28 -6.04
N HIS A 120 -9.13 -22.40 -6.96
CA HIS A 120 -8.09 -23.40 -7.11
C HIS A 120 -6.79 -22.81 -7.69
N GLN A 121 -5.67 -22.98 -7.00
CA GLN A 121 -4.43 -23.42 -7.65
C GLN A 121 -3.65 -24.26 -6.61
N ARG A 122 -3.92 -25.57 -6.66
CA ARG A 122 -3.01 -26.68 -6.27
C ARG A 122 -2.32 -26.59 -4.89
N ARG A 123 -2.88 -27.30 -3.90
CA ARG A 123 -2.14 -27.80 -2.72
C ARG A 123 -1.01 -28.71 -3.19
N ILE A 124 0.23 -28.40 -2.82
CA ILE A 124 1.22 -29.36 -2.32
C ILE A 124 1.93 -28.69 -1.13
N ALA A 125 2.23 -29.49 -0.12
CA ALA A 125 2.70 -29.13 1.20
C ALA A 125 4.06 -28.40 1.26
N CYS A 126 4.26 -27.76 2.42
CA CYS A 126 5.53 -27.53 3.12
C CYS A 126 6.33 -26.25 2.83
N GLU A 127 6.81 -25.70 3.95
CA GLU A 127 7.72 -24.58 4.20
C GLU A 127 7.23 -23.14 4.02
N ASP A 128 7.06 -22.49 5.19
CA ASP A 128 6.98 -21.04 5.45
C ASP A 128 8.29 -20.29 5.07
N ALA A 129 9.03 -20.79 4.08
CA ALA A 129 10.33 -20.27 3.65
C ALA A 129 10.27 -19.46 2.34
N GLY A 130 9.06 -19.11 1.87
CA GLY A 130 8.86 -18.50 0.54
C GLY A 130 7.88 -17.33 0.49
N ARG A 131 7.41 -16.80 1.63
CA ARG A 131 6.64 -15.56 1.61
C ARG A 131 7.59 -14.43 1.26
N ASN A 132 7.54 -13.94 0.02
CA ASN A 132 8.30 -12.78 -0.41
C ASN A 132 7.88 -11.59 0.46
N VAL A 133 8.62 -11.34 1.54
CA VAL A 133 8.32 -10.29 2.52
C VAL A 133 8.53 -8.96 1.80
N ASN A 134 7.47 -8.16 1.68
CA ASN A 134 7.57 -6.87 1.01
C ASN A 134 8.43 -5.90 1.84
N GLU A 135 8.99 -4.88 1.20
CA GLU A 135 9.94 -3.95 1.85
C GLU A 135 9.36 -3.25 3.09
N PHE A 136 8.04 -2.95 3.13
CA PHE A 136 7.41 -2.39 4.32
C PHE A 136 7.44 -3.36 5.49
N GLU A 137 7.21 -4.65 5.24
CA GLU A 137 7.19 -5.69 6.27
C GLU A 137 8.59 -5.99 6.79
N LYS A 138 9.62 -5.96 5.94
CA LYS A 138 11.03 -6.09 6.37
C LYS A 138 11.41 -5.02 7.39
N VAL A 139 11.17 -3.74 7.05
CA VAL A 139 11.46 -2.61 7.94
C VAL A 139 10.60 -2.67 9.22
N ASP A 140 9.31 -3.00 9.11
CA ASP A 140 8.42 -3.14 10.28
C ASP A 140 8.91 -4.22 11.26
N VAL A 141 9.48 -5.33 10.76
CA VAL A 141 10.05 -6.42 11.59
C VAL A 141 11.36 -5.98 12.22
N ALA A 142 12.30 -5.45 11.43
CA ALA A 142 13.59 -4.99 11.93
C ALA A 142 13.45 -3.93 13.03
N LEU A 143 12.49 -3.03 12.88
CA LEU A 143 12.21 -1.97 13.86
C LEU A 143 11.64 -2.46 15.18
N LYS A 144 10.87 -3.55 15.18
CA LYS A 144 10.37 -4.16 16.42
C LYS A 144 11.52 -4.79 17.22
N SER A 145 12.51 -5.36 16.53
CA SER A 145 13.72 -5.92 17.16
C SER A 145 14.77 -4.88 17.52
N PHE A 146 14.72 -3.68 16.91
CA PHE A 146 15.74 -2.64 17.08
C PHE A 146 15.93 -2.19 18.55
N GLY A 147 14.91 -2.34 19.39
CA GLY A 147 14.99 -2.03 20.83
C GLY A 147 15.76 -3.06 21.67
N ILE A 148 16.09 -4.25 21.15
CA ILE A 148 16.63 -5.37 21.93
C ILE A 148 18.16 -5.49 21.79
N THR A 149 18.74 -5.17 20.64
CA THR A 149 20.19 -5.27 20.43
C THR A 149 20.63 -4.24 19.40
N LYS A 150 21.52 -3.32 19.78
CA LYS A 150 22.03 -2.26 18.90
C LYS A 150 23.51 -2.51 18.63
N SER A 151 23.81 -3.24 17.55
CA SER A 151 25.16 -3.39 17.02
C SER A 151 25.33 -2.56 15.74
N GLU A 152 26.57 -2.22 15.38
CA GLU A 152 26.87 -1.52 14.13
C GLU A 152 26.35 -2.28 12.90
N ILE A 153 26.39 -3.62 12.95
CA ILE A 153 25.87 -4.51 11.90
C ILE A 153 24.35 -4.34 11.75
N ILE A 154 23.60 -4.32 12.87
CA ILE A 154 22.13 -4.13 12.85
C ILE A 154 21.77 -2.73 12.33
N ASN A 155 22.57 -1.71 12.64
CA ASN A 155 22.37 -0.35 12.12
C ASN A 155 22.59 -0.29 10.60
N LEU A 156 23.67 -0.89 10.09
CA LEU A 156 23.94 -0.91 8.64
C LEU A 156 22.84 -1.64 7.87
N GLU A 157 22.42 -2.80 8.36
CA GLU A 157 21.33 -3.58 7.76
C GLU A 157 20.02 -2.77 7.72
N MET A 158 19.68 -2.10 8.82
CA MET A 158 18.50 -1.24 8.89
C MET A 158 18.56 -0.08 7.89
N GLN A 159 19.73 0.53 7.70
CA GLN A 159 19.90 1.60 6.70
C GLN A 159 19.69 1.10 5.27
N ASN A 160 20.15 -0.12 4.96
CA ASN A 160 19.93 -0.74 3.65
C ASN A 160 18.44 -1.02 3.43
N GLN A 161 17.76 -1.64 4.40
CA GLN A 161 16.32 -1.90 4.30
C GLN A 161 15.48 -0.62 4.15
N LEU A 162 15.85 0.46 4.84
CA LEU A 162 15.20 1.76 4.66
C LEU A 162 15.42 2.33 3.25
N LYS A 163 16.61 2.14 2.67
CA LYS A 163 16.91 2.57 1.30
C LYS A 163 16.13 1.76 0.27
N ASP A 164 16.06 0.44 0.45
CA ASP A 164 15.29 -0.44 -0.42
C ASP A 164 13.80 -0.10 -0.36
N LEU A 165 13.28 0.20 0.84
CA LEU A 165 11.93 0.70 1.01
C LEU A 165 11.70 2.04 0.30
N GLU A 166 12.63 2.99 0.37
CA GLU A 166 12.51 4.29 -0.31
C GLU A 166 12.46 4.15 -1.83
N LEU A 167 13.30 3.29 -2.40
CA LEU A 167 13.30 2.97 -3.84
C LEU A 167 11.98 2.30 -4.25
N PHE A 168 11.54 1.31 -3.47
CA PHE A 168 10.28 0.62 -3.70
C PHE A 168 9.08 1.57 -3.63
N ILE A 169 9.09 2.53 -2.69
CA ILE A 169 8.06 3.56 -2.61
C ILE A 169 8.10 4.46 -3.85
N GLN A 170 9.28 4.86 -4.31
CA GLN A 170 9.42 5.70 -5.50
C GLN A 170 8.81 5.03 -6.74
N ASP A 171 9.12 3.76 -6.99
CA ASP A 171 8.57 3.01 -8.14
C ASP A 171 7.04 2.95 -8.11
N LEU A 172 6.47 2.74 -6.93
CA LEU A 172 5.02 2.73 -6.74
C LEU A 172 4.38 4.12 -6.87
N GLU A 173 5.04 5.17 -6.38
CA GLU A 173 4.59 6.57 -6.55
C GLU A 173 4.53 6.93 -8.03
N ASP A 174 5.54 6.56 -8.81
CA ASP A 174 5.59 6.82 -10.25
C ASP A 174 4.50 6.05 -11.01
N GLY A 175 4.28 4.78 -10.65
CA GLY A 175 3.20 3.96 -11.17
C GLY A 175 1.81 4.53 -10.85
N LEU A 176 1.59 4.96 -9.60
CA LEU A 176 0.34 5.57 -9.16
C LEU A 176 0.08 6.91 -9.85
N GLU A 177 1.11 7.72 -10.05
CA GLU A 177 1.01 9.00 -10.74
C GLU A 177 0.64 8.80 -12.22
N CYS A 178 1.22 7.78 -12.88
CA CYS A 178 0.79 7.36 -14.21
C CYS A 178 -0.69 6.96 -14.24
N LEU A 179 -1.10 6.09 -13.31
CA LEU A 179 -2.47 5.60 -13.22
C LEU A 179 -3.47 6.73 -12.95
N PHE A 180 -3.14 7.65 -12.05
CA PHE A 180 -3.95 8.83 -11.72
C PHE A 180 -4.24 9.67 -12.97
N ARG A 181 -3.19 9.98 -13.75
CA ARG A 181 -3.33 10.72 -15.01
C ARG A 181 -4.19 9.97 -16.04
N CYS A 182 -4.04 8.66 -16.14
CA CYS A 182 -4.87 7.83 -17.02
C CYS A 182 -6.35 7.86 -16.60
N MET A 183 -6.64 7.76 -15.30
CA MET A 183 -8.02 7.82 -14.78
C MET A 183 -8.67 9.19 -14.98
N ILE A 184 -7.93 10.29 -14.83
CA ILE A 184 -8.43 11.63 -15.15
C ILE A 184 -8.81 11.72 -16.63
N LYS A 185 -7.92 11.29 -17.55
CA LYS A 185 -8.20 11.28 -18.99
C LYS A 185 -9.43 10.44 -19.31
N ALA A 186 -9.52 9.22 -18.77
CA ALA A 186 -10.67 8.34 -18.96
C ALA A 186 -11.97 8.97 -18.45
N ARG A 187 -11.95 9.63 -17.29
CA ARG A 187 -13.10 10.36 -16.75
C ARG A 187 -13.55 11.49 -17.67
N VAL A 188 -12.62 12.29 -18.18
CA VAL A 188 -12.93 13.38 -19.12
C VAL A 188 -13.55 12.83 -20.40
N SER A 189 -12.98 11.76 -20.97
CA SER A 189 -13.57 11.09 -22.14
C SER A 189 -14.98 10.56 -21.87
N LEU A 190 -15.20 9.94 -20.70
CA LEU A 190 -16.54 9.46 -20.30
C LEU A 190 -17.54 10.60 -20.14
N LEU A 191 -17.14 11.71 -19.52
CA LEU A 191 -17.98 12.90 -19.41
C LEU A 191 -18.38 13.39 -20.79
N ASN A 192 -17.41 13.58 -21.69
CA ASN A 192 -17.67 14.06 -23.05
C ASN A 192 -18.64 13.14 -23.80
N ILE A 193 -18.51 11.82 -23.68
CA ILE A 193 -19.42 10.85 -24.33
C ILE A 193 -20.83 10.91 -23.73
N LEU A 194 -20.97 11.15 -22.43
CA LEU A 194 -22.27 11.19 -21.74
C LEU A 194 -22.99 12.55 -21.86
N THR A 195 -22.24 13.61 -22.19
CA THR A 195 -22.78 14.96 -22.40
C THR A 195 -22.98 15.32 -23.87
N LEU A 196 -22.54 14.46 -24.80
CA LEU A 196 -22.90 14.51 -26.22
C LEU A 196 -24.30 13.91 -26.43
#